data_AF-A0A1X9M808-F1
#
_entry.id   AF-A0A1X9M808-F1
#
_cell.length_a   1.000
_cell.length_b   1.000
_cell.length_c   1.000
_cell.angle_alpha   90.00
_cell.angle_beta   90.00
_cell.angle_gamma   90.00
#
_symmetry.space_group_name_H-M   'P 1'
#
loop_
_entity.id
_entity.type
_entity.pdbx_description
1 polymer ?
#
loop_
_entity_poly.entity_id
_entity_poly.type
_entity_poly.pdbx_seq_one_letter_code
_entity_poly.pdbx_strand_id
1 'polypeptide(L)'
;MSRQNLNINHYAASSGRKIAEDGTTVNSADILRKLEEKIDSALDVQLTGSNLEFYPETQNVEVNKIEEILSNQKEIINVMNSDKLIFGIYWNKESSPQMTRTDAAEGLVANVGVDGELVKNDFDRMPIFGEMHEAEDEYGNRFTRIPKFYIQKTGGKNHLIKRVSKTRYPGFYLPWLFWDFEKNEELEYYDHGKYKGSLSADGKLESKFGTIPTVFRNIVQFRNDARNNNDANAGLTGYQQLDIHAQDVLETLIHIEFATLNSQSVMQGLVSGAYSDSHTITLTEQGVNRAVVSNATAGQFVVGQSISIGSSRGNTSVVHGRTVTDINVVDESNQEIVFDGDPIDVTEGNVIWSSGWRNGFSADIAASSGSIGDNTSGRYPCMYRGIESPWGIYGNL
;
A
#
# COMPACT_ATOMS: atom_id res chain seq x y z
N MET A 1 -54.84 -11.07 35.37
CA MET A 1 -55.83 -10.19 34.69
C MET A 1 -55.16 -8.82 34.55
N SER A 2 -55.01 -8.16 33.41
CA SER A 2 -55.56 -8.39 32.07
C SER A 2 -54.54 -7.90 31.02
N ARG A 3 -54.50 -8.58 29.87
CA ARG A 3 -53.90 -8.11 28.63
C ARG A 3 -54.80 -7.02 28.06
N GLN A 4 -54.24 -5.96 27.49
CA GLN A 4 -54.92 -5.18 26.46
C GLN A 4 -54.02 -4.98 25.24
N ASN A 5 -54.52 -5.55 24.15
CA ASN A 5 -54.09 -5.38 22.77
C ASN A 5 -54.27 -3.93 22.34
N LEU A 6 -53.34 -3.39 21.57
CA LEU A 6 -53.64 -2.29 20.64
C LEU A 6 -53.11 -2.67 19.25
N ASN A 7 -54.10 -2.95 18.39
CA ASN A 7 -53.99 -3.06 16.94
C ASN A 7 -53.27 -1.84 16.36
N ILE A 8 -52.31 -2.08 15.46
CA ILE A 8 -51.85 -1.07 14.52
C ILE A 8 -52.19 -1.60 13.13
N ASN A 9 -53.19 -0.97 12.51
CA ASN A 9 -53.47 -1.10 11.10
C ASN A 9 -53.52 0.30 10.48
N HIS A 10 -52.78 0.43 9.38
CA HIS A 10 -53.02 1.32 8.24
C HIS A 10 -52.84 2.83 8.45
N TYR A 11 -51.68 3.32 8.04
CA TYR A 11 -51.61 4.48 7.15
C TYR A 11 -50.69 4.16 5.96
N ALA A 12 -51.30 4.13 4.78
CA ALA A 12 -50.65 4.01 3.50
C ALA A 12 -49.91 5.31 3.18
N ALA A 13 -48.64 5.19 2.81
CA ALA A 13 -47.92 6.22 2.07
C ALA A 13 -47.38 5.56 0.80
N SER A 14 -47.98 5.97 -0.31
CA SER A 14 -47.57 5.67 -1.68
C SER A 14 -46.14 6.15 -1.93
N SER A 15 -45.23 5.23 -2.25
CA SER A 15 -44.05 5.55 -3.05
C SER A 15 -43.85 4.45 -4.09
N GLY A 16 -43.61 4.87 -5.32
CA GLY A 16 -43.76 4.08 -6.53
C GLY A 16 -42.91 2.80 -6.54
N ARG A 17 -43.59 1.66 -6.66
CA ARG A 17 -43.02 0.46 -7.27
C ARG A 17 -42.67 0.77 -8.72
N LYS A 18 -41.38 0.68 -9.04
CA LYS A 18 -40.92 -0.09 -10.21
C LYS A 18 -39.78 -0.99 -9.74
N ILE A 19 -40.18 -2.17 -9.30
CA ILE A 19 -39.31 -3.33 -9.16
C ILE A 19 -39.13 -3.81 -10.60
N ALA A 20 -37.93 -3.78 -11.14
CA ALA A 20 -37.63 -4.52 -12.37
C ALA A 20 -37.65 -6.01 -12.01
N GLU A 21 -38.50 -6.76 -12.68
CA GLU A 21 -38.63 -8.21 -12.57
C GLU A 21 -37.45 -8.90 -13.27
N ASP A 22 -36.25 -8.84 -12.69
CA ASP A 22 -35.30 -9.93 -12.76
C ASP A 22 -34.36 -9.85 -11.54
N GLY A 23 -34.14 -10.98 -10.88
CA GLY A 23 -33.24 -11.06 -9.74
C GLY A 23 -31.77 -11.12 -10.14
N THR A 24 -31.37 -10.45 -11.22
CA THR A 24 -29.98 -10.51 -11.70
C THR A 24 -29.16 -9.43 -11.01
N THR A 25 -28.33 -9.84 -10.06
CA THR A 25 -27.14 -9.05 -9.74
C THR A 25 -26.31 -8.96 -11.01
N VAL A 26 -26.32 -7.79 -11.65
CA VAL A 26 -25.53 -7.58 -12.86
C VAL A 26 -24.07 -7.56 -12.43
N ASN A 27 -23.38 -8.68 -12.64
CA ASN A 27 -21.97 -8.82 -12.33
C ASN A 27 -21.18 -7.90 -13.27
N SER A 28 -20.42 -6.97 -12.71
CA SER A 28 -19.57 -6.04 -13.47
C SER A 28 -18.57 -6.77 -14.38
N ALA A 29 -18.12 -7.96 -13.99
CA ALA A 29 -17.27 -8.83 -14.82
C ALA A 29 -18.02 -9.38 -16.04
N ASP A 30 -19.32 -9.69 -15.91
CA ASP A 30 -20.15 -10.10 -17.06
C ASP A 30 -20.47 -8.92 -17.99
N ILE A 31 -20.58 -7.70 -17.45
CA ILE A 31 -20.71 -6.49 -18.27
C ILE A 31 -19.43 -6.25 -19.06
N LEU A 32 -18.26 -6.29 -18.40
CA LEU A 32 -16.95 -6.14 -19.01
C LEU A 32 -16.71 -7.18 -20.10
N ARG A 33 -16.93 -8.46 -19.81
CA ARG A 33 -16.78 -9.56 -20.78
C ARG A 33 -17.69 -9.40 -22.00
N LYS A 34 -18.97 -9.06 -21.78
CA LYS A 34 -19.92 -8.82 -22.90
C LYS A 34 -19.57 -7.58 -23.72
N LEU A 35 -18.85 -6.62 -23.16
CA LEU A 35 -18.36 -5.43 -23.85
C LEU A 35 -17.06 -5.72 -24.62
N GLU A 36 -16.16 -6.53 -24.07
CA GLU A 36 -14.95 -7.02 -24.77
C GLU A 36 -15.32 -7.86 -25.99
N GLU A 37 -16.27 -8.78 -25.86
CA GLU A 37 -16.81 -9.58 -26.98
C GLU A 37 -17.39 -8.70 -28.10
N LYS A 38 -18.00 -7.56 -27.75
CA LYS A 38 -18.52 -6.60 -28.74
C LYS A 38 -17.40 -5.82 -29.43
N ILE A 39 -16.36 -5.44 -28.70
CA ILE A 39 -15.19 -4.72 -29.21
C ILE A 39 -14.43 -5.61 -30.21
N ASP A 40 -14.20 -6.88 -29.89
CA ASP A 40 -13.52 -7.81 -30.79
C ASP A 40 -14.31 -8.04 -32.09
N SER A 41 -15.64 -8.14 -32.00
CA SER A 41 -16.50 -8.25 -33.19
C SER A 41 -16.42 -7.01 -34.09
N ALA A 42 -16.19 -5.82 -33.52
CA ALA A 42 -16.07 -4.58 -34.27
C ALA A 42 -14.69 -4.44 -34.94
N LEU A 43 -13.64 -5.02 -34.35
CA LEU A 43 -12.27 -5.02 -34.88
C LEU A 43 -12.12 -5.99 -36.07
N ASP A 44 -12.76 -7.17 -36.02
CA ASP A 44 -12.68 -8.21 -37.07
C ASP A 44 -13.30 -7.75 -38.40
N VAL A 45 -14.25 -6.80 -38.34
CA VAL A 45 -14.86 -6.15 -39.52
C VAL A 45 -13.86 -5.26 -40.27
N GLN A 46 -12.81 -4.74 -39.63
CA GLN A 46 -11.79 -3.91 -40.30
C GLN A 46 -10.75 -4.73 -41.10
N LEU A 47 -10.47 -5.98 -40.73
CA LEU A 47 -9.42 -6.77 -41.39
C LEU A 47 -9.89 -7.43 -42.70
N THR A 48 -11.19 -7.63 -42.87
CA THR A 48 -11.77 -8.29 -44.06
C THR A 48 -12.17 -7.31 -45.18
N GLY A 49 -12.16 -5.99 -44.92
CA GLY A 49 -12.60 -4.94 -45.84
C GLY A 49 -11.49 -4.21 -46.61
N SER A 50 -10.34 -4.83 -46.85
CA SER A 50 -9.24 -4.21 -47.60
C SER A 50 -9.54 -4.12 -49.11
N ASN A 51 -10.41 -3.18 -49.48
CA ASN A 51 -10.47 -2.53 -50.79
C ASN A 51 -11.24 -1.21 -50.62
N LEU A 52 -10.54 -0.17 -50.18
CA LEU A 52 -11.06 1.20 -50.06
C LEU A 52 -11.28 1.78 -51.47
N GLU A 53 -12.46 1.57 -52.06
CA GLU A 53 -12.99 2.50 -53.05
C GLU A 53 -13.59 3.72 -52.33
N PHE A 54 -13.17 4.90 -52.79
CA PHE A 54 -13.37 6.19 -52.14
C PHE A 54 -14.78 6.73 -52.40
N TYR A 55 -15.70 6.55 -51.44
CA TYR A 55 -17.04 7.12 -51.47
C TYR A 55 -17.34 7.90 -50.17
N PRO A 56 -17.88 9.13 -50.23
CA PRO A 56 -18.12 9.97 -49.05
C PRO A 56 -19.10 9.39 -48.01
N GLU A 57 -19.94 8.43 -48.41
CA GLU A 57 -20.86 7.74 -47.50
C GLU A 57 -20.15 6.76 -46.55
N THR A 58 -19.03 6.16 -46.95
CA THR A 58 -18.26 5.24 -46.08
C THR A 58 -17.53 6.00 -44.96
N GLN A 59 -17.14 7.26 -45.21
CA GLN A 59 -16.51 8.12 -44.21
C GLN A 59 -17.47 8.47 -43.06
N ASN A 60 -18.75 8.72 -43.35
CA ASN A 60 -19.76 8.97 -42.32
C ASN A 60 -20.06 7.72 -41.48
N VAL A 61 -20.02 6.53 -42.09
CA VAL A 61 -20.19 5.26 -41.37
C VAL A 61 -19.00 4.97 -40.45
N GLU A 62 -17.77 5.24 -40.89
CA GLU A 62 -16.57 5.09 -40.05
C GLU A 62 -16.52 6.11 -38.91
N VAL A 63 -16.90 7.37 -39.16
CA VAL A 63 -16.97 8.42 -38.12
C VAL A 63 -18.03 8.08 -37.08
N ASN A 64 -19.24 7.65 -37.48
CA ASN A 64 -20.30 7.25 -36.54
C ASN A 64 -19.88 6.05 -35.66
N LYS A 65 -19.14 5.08 -36.22
CA LYS A 65 -18.60 3.96 -35.45
C LYS A 65 -17.51 4.40 -34.46
N ILE A 66 -16.65 5.34 -34.86
CA ILE A 66 -15.64 5.93 -33.95
C ILE A 66 -16.32 6.71 -32.82
N GLU A 67 -17.36 7.48 -33.11
CA GLU A 67 -18.15 8.20 -32.10
C GLU A 67 -18.86 7.24 -31.14
N GLU A 68 -19.39 6.12 -31.63
CA GLU A 68 -19.98 5.06 -30.80
C GLU A 68 -18.93 4.41 -29.88
N ILE A 69 -17.74 4.10 -30.40
CA ILE A 69 -16.62 3.56 -29.62
C ILE A 69 -16.20 4.55 -28.53
N LEU A 70 -16.05 5.83 -28.87
CA LEU A 70 -15.70 6.89 -27.93
C LEU A 70 -16.80 7.10 -26.87
N SER A 71 -18.07 6.99 -27.24
CA SER A 71 -19.20 7.06 -26.31
C SER A 71 -19.18 5.90 -25.32
N ASN A 72 -18.99 4.68 -25.82
CA ASN A 72 -18.89 3.48 -24.99
C ASN A 72 -17.68 3.55 -24.06
N GLN A 73 -16.53 4.06 -24.53
CA GLN A 73 -15.35 4.31 -23.69
C GLN A 73 -15.64 5.33 -22.59
N LYS A 74 -16.36 6.42 -22.88
CA LYS A 74 -16.77 7.41 -21.88
C LYS A 74 -17.73 6.81 -20.85
N GLU A 75 -18.67 5.98 -21.27
CA GLU A 75 -19.58 5.28 -20.36
C GLU A 75 -18.81 4.30 -19.46
N ILE A 76 -17.86 3.53 -20.01
CA ILE A 76 -16.97 2.65 -19.24
C ILE A 76 -16.16 3.46 -18.23
N ILE A 77 -15.57 4.58 -18.63
CA ILE A 77 -14.83 5.48 -17.74
C ILE A 77 -15.75 6.02 -16.64
N ASN A 78 -16.98 6.43 -16.96
CA ASN A 78 -17.93 6.95 -15.99
C ASN A 78 -18.41 5.89 -14.99
N VAL A 79 -18.58 4.63 -15.43
CA VAL A 79 -18.94 3.51 -14.56
C VAL A 79 -17.77 3.11 -13.67
N MET A 80 -16.56 3.01 -14.24
CA MET A 80 -15.33 2.74 -13.48
C MET A 80 -15.05 3.86 -12.47
N ASN A 81 -15.30 5.12 -12.81
CA ASN A 81 -15.16 6.26 -11.90
C ASN A 81 -16.40 6.49 -11.04
N SER A 82 -17.36 5.55 -11.01
CA SER A 82 -18.58 5.74 -10.23
C SER A 82 -18.32 5.49 -8.75
N ASP A 83 -18.71 6.44 -7.90
CA ASP A 83 -18.73 6.27 -6.44
C ASP A 83 -19.66 5.12 -5.97
N LYS A 84 -20.43 4.50 -6.89
CA LYS A 84 -21.35 3.40 -6.63
C LYS A 84 -20.70 2.02 -6.66
N LEU A 85 -19.44 1.89 -7.08
CA LEU A 85 -18.76 0.60 -7.13
C LEU A 85 -18.49 0.06 -5.73
N ILE A 86 -18.69 -1.25 -5.57
CA ILE A 86 -18.27 -2.02 -4.40
C ILE A 86 -17.12 -2.92 -4.83
N PHE A 87 -16.00 -2.87 -4.11
CA PHE A 87 -14.90 -3.82 -4.27
C PHE A 87 -14.91 -4.77 -3.09
N GLY A 88 -14.80 -6.08 -3.32
CA GLY A 88 -14.93 -7.05 -2.25
C GLY A 88 -14.05 -8.27 -2.38
N ILE A 89 -13.95 -9.01 -1.27
CA ILE A 89 -13.43 -10.37 -1.21
C ILE A 89 -14.34 -11.27 -0.38
N TYR A 90 -14.24 -12.56 -0.67
CA TYR A 90 -14.80 -13.65 0.10
C TYR A 90 -13.70 -14.67 0.44
N TRP A 91 -13.69 -15.15 1.68
CA TRP A 91 -12.85 -16.25 2.13
C TRP A 91 -13.70 -17.26 2.88
N ASN A 92 -13.56 -18.55 2.57
CA ASN A 92 -14.30 -19.64 3.20
C ASN A 92 -13.71 -20.10 4.56
N LYS A 93 -12.64 -19.45 5.04
CA LYS A 93 -11.89 -19.81 6.26
C LYS A 93 -11.27 -21.21 6.23
N GLU A 94 -10.98 -21.75 5.05
CA GLU A 94 -10.13 -22.93 4.92
C GLU A 94 -8.66 -22.61 5.22
N SER A 95 -7.79 -23.62 5.24
CA SER A 95 -6.36 -23.42 5.54
C SER A 95 -5.62 -22.56 4.51
N SER A 96 -6.12 -22.49 3.27
CA SER A 96 -5.55 -21.63 2.24
C SER A 96 -5.78 -20.15 2.58
N PRO A 97 -4.75 -19.30 2.53
CA PRO A 97 -4.91 -17.87 2.76
C PRO A 97 -5.52 -17.13 1.55
N GLN A 98 -5.70 -17.82 0.42
CA GLN A 98 -6.23 -17.23 -0.82
C GLN A 98 -7.73 -16.93 -0.69
N MET A 99 -8.13 -15.79 -1.23
CA MET A 99 -9.49 -15.27 -1.20
C MET A 99 -10.00 -15.09 -2.62
N THR A 100 -11.31 -15.07 -2.79
CA THR A 100 -11.96 -14.80 -4.08
C THR A 100 -12.37 -13.34 -4.12
N ARG A 101 -11.89 -12.58 -5.12
CA ARG A 101 -12.40 -11.22 -5.37
C ARG A 101 -13.88 -11.29 -5.77
N THR A 102 -14.66 -10.33 -5.30
CA THR A 102 -16.11 -10.22 -5.56
C THR A 102 -16.47 -8.81 -5.99
N ASP A 103 -17.71 -8.65 -6.47
CA ASP A 103 -18.26 -7.35 -6.86
C ASP A 103 -17.39 -6.73 -7.99
N ALA A 104 -17.10 -5.43 -7.96
CA ALA A 104 -16.26 -4.78 -8.98
C ALA A 104 -14.78 -5.19 -8.93
N ALA A 105 -14.35 -5.96 -7.92
CA ALA A 105 -13.00 -6.52 -7.86
C ALA A 105 -12.86 -7.83 -8.64
N GLU A 106 -13.97 -8.45 -9.06
CA GLU A 106 -13.94 -9.69 -9.82
C GLU A 106 -13.27 -9.48 -11.19
N GLY A 107 -12.36 -10.38 -11.56
CA GLY A 107 -11.59 -10.29 -12.81
C GLY A 107 -10.43 -9.31 -12.80
N LEU A 108 -10.32 -8.39 -11.82
CA LEU A 108 -9.18 -7.48 -11.72
C LEU A 108 -7.89 -8.23 -11.39
N VAL A 109 -6.79 -7.81 -12.01
CA VAL A 109 -5.44 -8.33 -11.75
C VAL A 109 -4.63 -7.31 -10.95
N ALA A 110 -4.11 -7.74 -9.81
CA ALA A 110 -3.18 -6.97 -8.99
C ALA A 110 -1.77 -7.54 -9.14
N ASN A 111 -0.88 -6.74 -9.70
CA ASN A 111 0.52 -7.07 -9.90
C ASN A 111 1.40 -6.08 -9.13
N VAL A 112 2.58 -6.55 -8.71
CA VAL A 112 3.59 -5.75 -7.99
C VAL A 112 4.88 -5.73 -8.82
N GLY A 113 5.63 -4.63 -8.74
CA GLY A 113 6.90 -4.48 -9.46
C GLY A 113 8.13 -4.72 -8.59
N VAL A 114 9.29 -4.77 -9.24
CA VAL A 114 10.61 -4.71 -8.61
C VAL A 114 11.39 -3.53 -9.20
N ASP A 115 11.97 -2.68 -8.34
CA ASP A 115 12.74 -1.50 -8.75
C ASP A 115 11.97 -0.67 -9.81
N GLY A 116 12.63 -0.26 -10.90
CA GLY A 116 12.04 0.50 -12.00
C GLY A 116 11.11 -0.28 -12.93
N GLU A 117 10.71 -1.51 -12.58
CA GLU A 117 9.81 -2.32 -13.41
C GLU A 117 8.43 -1.66 -13.54
N LEU A 118 8.00 -1.46 -14.80
CA LEU A 118 6.65 -1.01 -15.11
C LEU A 118 5.71 -2.21 -15.15
N VAL A 119 4.75 -2.20 -14.24
CA VAL A 119 3.76 -3.28 -14.08
C VAL A 119 2.36 -2.73 -14.26
N LYS A 120 1.53 -3.42 -15.04
CA LYS A 120 0.10 -3.10 -15.15
C LYS A 120 -0.65 -3.69 -13.96
N ASN A 121 -1.24 -2.84 -13.13
CA ASN A 121 -2.15 -3.22 -12.06
C ASN A 121 -3.53 -2.59 -12.32
N ASP A 122 -4.58 -3.40 -12.45
CA ASP A 122 -5.91 -2.91 -12.82
C ASP A 122 -6.52 -2.01 -11.73
N PHE A 123 -6.11 -2.17 -10.47
CA PHE A 123 -6.56 -1.34 -9.34
C PHE A 123 -6.09 0.11 -9.44
N ASP A 124 -5.04 0.41 -10.21
CA ASP A 124 -4.50 1.77 -10.34
C ASP A 124 -5.47 2.77 -10.99
N ARG A 125 -6.51 2.27 -11.65
CA ARG A 125 -7.55 3.09 -12.28
C ARG A 125 -8.90 3.00 -11.57
N MET A 126 -8.97 2.26 -10.47
CA MET A 126 -10.21 2.05 -9.72
C MET A 126 -10.39 3.12 -8.63
N PRO A 127 -11.63 3.55 -8.34
CA PRO A 127 -11.93 4.41 -7.20
C PRO A 127 -11.34 3.88 -5.91
N ILE A 128 -11.04 4.78 -4.96
CA ILE A 128 -10.32 4.48 -3.72
C ILE A 128 -8.84 4.18 -3.97
N PHE A 129 -8.52 3.15 -4.76
CA PHE A 129 -7.16 2.64 -4.97
C PHE A 129 -6.29 3.58 -5.83
N GLY A 130 -6.80 3.99 -7.00
CA GLY A 130 -6.13 4.93 -7.91
C GLY A 130 -6.21 6.39 -7.46
N GLU A 131 -7.01 6.69 -6.44
CA GLU A 131 -7.15 8.01 -5.84
C GLU A 131 -6.11 8.26 -4.73
N MET A 132 -5.39 7.21 -4.28
CA MET A 132 -4.30 7.35 -3.31
C MET A 132 -3.12 8.08 -3.93
N HIS A 133 -2.65 9.14 -3.28
CA HIS A 133 -1.55 9.96 -3.79
C HIS A 133 -0.72 10.56 -2.67
N GLU A 134 0.50 11.02 -3.02
CA GLU A 134 1.37 11.69 -2.07
C GLU A 134 0.81 13.09 -1.72
N ALA A 135 0.85 13.43 -0.43
CA ALA A 135 0.61 14.76 0.09
C ALA A 135 1.80 15.18 0.95
N GLU A 136 2.12 16.47 0.95
CA GLU A 136 3.18 17.06 1.79
C GLU A 136 2.57 18.21 2.60
N ASP A 137 2.98 18.31 3.87
CA ASP A 137 2.55 19.40 4.76
C ASP A 137 3.60 20.53 4.86
N GLU A 138 3.27 21.59 5.59
CA GLU A 138 4.14 22.77 5.79
C GLU A 138 5.46 22.44 6.51
N TYR A 139 5.58 21.29 7.17
CA TYR A 139 6.79 20.83 7.84
C TYR A 139 7.62 19.86 6.97
N GLY A 140 7.18 19.61 5.73
CA GLY A 140 7.82 18.67 4.81
C GLY A 140 7.57 17.20 5.18
N ASN A 141 6.61 16.91 6.06
CA ASN A 141 6.14 15.54 6.28
C ASN A 141 5.37 15.09 5.05
N ARG A 142 5.65 13.86 4.61
CA ARG A 142 4.98 13.24 3.48
C ARG A 142 4.03 12.14 3.91
N PHE A 143 2.90 12.11 3.25
CA PHE A 143 1.80 11.20 3.51
C PHE A 143 1.34 10.53 2.23
N THR A 144 0.78 9.35 2.34
CA THR A 144 -0.16 8.83 1.35
C THR A 144 -1.56 9.24 1.79
N ARG A 145 -2.16 10.17 1.03
CA ARG A 145 -3.55 10.58 1.20
C ARG A 145 -4.47 9.48 0.71
N ILE A 146 -5.32 8.99 1.59
CA ILE A 146 -6.30 7.94 1.27
C ILE A 146 -7.69 8.59 1.29
N PRO A 147 -8.45 8.53 0.20
CA PRO A 147 -9.77 9.16 0.13
C PRO A 147 -10.74 8.46 1.08
N LYS A 148 -11.80 9.14 1.47
CA LYS A 148 -12.90 8.57 2.24
C LYS A 148 -13.56 7.41 1.50
N PHE A 149 -13.82 6.34 2.24
CA PHE A 149 -14.68 5.25 1.82
C PHE A 149 -15.33 4.58 3.03
N TYR A 150 -16.31 3.73 2.77
CA TYR A 150 -17.00 2.95 3.78
C TYR A 150 -16.62 1.48 3.67
N ILE A 151 -16.64 0.79 4.80
CA ILE A 151 -16.26 -0.61 4.90
C ILE A 151 -17.46 -1.44 5.35
N GLN A 152 -17.66 -2.61 4.75
CA GLN A 152 -18.50 -3.68 5.30
C GLN A 152 -17.61 -4.88 5.61
N LYS A 153 -17.75 -5.41 6.82
CA LYS A 153 -17.13 -6.67 7.23
C LYS A 153 -18.20 -7.60 7.76
N THR A 154 -18.20 -8.84 7.30
CA THR A 154 -19.08 -9.89 7.81
C THR A 154 -18.27 -11.16 7.96
N GLY A 155 -18.31 -11.74 9.15
CA GLY A 155 -17.56 -12.96 9.45
C GLY A 155 -18.41 -13.95 10.22
N GLY A 156 -18.31 -15.22 9.85
CA GLY A 156 -18.93 -16.33 10.57
C GLY A 156 -17.93 -17.48 10.76
N LYS A 157 -18.42 -18.65 11.17
CA LYS A 157 -17.59 -19.85 11.36
C LYS A 157 -16.83 -20.25 10.09
N ASN A 158 -17.48 -20.13 8.93
CA ASN A 158 -16.99 -20.63 7.64
C ASN A 158 -16.92 -19.53 6.55
N HIS A 159 -16.91 -18.26 6.95
CA HIS A 159 -16.72 -17.18 5.97
C HIS A 159 -16.13 -15.91 6.58
N LEU A 160 -15.47 -15.14 5.74
CA LEU A 160 -15.12 -13.75 5.91
C LEU A 160 -15.43 -13.02 4.60
N ILE A 161 -16.15 -11.91 4.70
CA ILE A 161 -16.43 -10.97 3.61
C ILE A 161 -15.89 -9.62 4.05
N LYS A 162 -15.11 -8.97 3.17
CA LYS A 162 -14.71 -7.57 3.30
C LYS A 162 -15.12 -6.86 2.02
N ARG A 163 -15.74 -5.70 2.15
CA ARG A 163 -16.18 -4.86 1.03
C ARG A 163 -15.89 -3.40 1.31
N VAL A 164 -15.55 -2.64 0.28
CA VAL A 164 -15.34 -1.18 0.33
C VAL A 164 -16.10 -0.47 -0.79
N SER A 165 -16.54 0.76 -0.53
CA SER A 165 -17.26 1.60 -1.48
C SER A 165 -17.17 3.06 -1.08
N LYS A 166 -17.13 3.98 -2.06
CA LYS A 166 -17.24 5.43 -1.80
C LYS A 166 -18.66 5.84 -1.41
N THR A 167 -19.67 5.09 -1.84
CA THR A 167 -21.07 5.25 -1.39
C THR A 167 -21.34 4.40 -0.16
N ARG A 168 -22.03 4.96 0.83
CA ARG A 168 -22.49 4.21 2.01
C ARG A 168 -23.72 3.36 1.69
N TYR A 169 -23.55 2.04 1.71
CA TYR A 169 -24.63 1.06 1.57
C TYR A 169 -25.07 0.49 2.93
N PRO A 170 -26.26 -0.14 3.03
CA PRO A 170 -26.68 -0.83 4.25
C PRO A 170 -25.63 -1.83 4.75
N GLY A 171 -25.27 -1.73 6.04
CA GLY A 171 -24.25 -2.58 6.66
C GLY A 171 -22.80 -2.09 6.47
N PHE A 172 -22.58 -0.98 5.78
CA PHE A 172 -21.28 -0.33 5.71
C PHE A 172 -21.12 0.70 6.85
N TYR A 173 -19.95 0.71 7.48
CA TYR A 173 -19.54 1.69 8.48
C TYR A 173 -18.50 2.66 7.91
N LEU A 174 -18.45 3.87 8.47
CA LEU A 174 -17.38 4.83 8.25
C LEU A 174 -16.23 4.50 9.21
N PRO A 175 -15.01 4.18 8.72
CA PRO A 175 -13.83 4.09 9.57
C PRO A 175 -13.64 5.38 10.38
N TRP A 176 -13.30 5.26 11.67
CA TRP A 176 -13.25 6.41 12.58
C TRP A 176 -12.21 7.45 12.21
N LEU A 177 -11.18 7.07 11.44
CA LEU A 177 -10.18 8.00 10.90
C LEU A 177 -10.73 8.98 9.86
N PHE A 178 -11.96 8.76 9.36
CA PHE A 178 -12.67 9.69 8.48
C PHE A 178 -13.71 10.52 9.23
N TRP A 179 -13.64 10.59 10.56
CA TRP A 179 -14.57 11.39 11.36
C TRP A 179 -13.81 12.47 12.14
N ASP A 180 -14.16 13.74 11.92
CA ASP A 180 -13.69 14.85 12.72
C ASP A 180 -14.56 14.93 13.99
N PHE A 181 -14.00 14.53 15.13
CA PHE A 181 -14.71 14.54 16.41
C PHE A 181 -14.90 15.96 16.98
N GLU A 182 -14.12 16.94 16.54
CA GLU A 182 -14.24 18.33 16.99
C GLU A 182 -15.34 19.07 16.23
N LYS A 183 -15.42 18.86 14.91
CA LYS A 183 -16.42 19.48 14.03
C LYS A 183 -17.67 18.64 13.83
N ASN A 184 -17.63 17.37 14.21
CA ASN A 184 -18.73 16.42 14.06
C ASN A 184 -19.16 16.25 12.59
N GLU A 185 -18.17 16.09 11.70
CA GLU A 185 -18.35 15.92 10.26
C GLU A 185 -17.43 14.81 9.70
N GLU A 186 -17.77 14.29 8.52
CA GLU A 186 -16.92 13.34 7.81
C GLU A 186 -15.75 14.05 7.13
N LEU A 187 -14.55 13.48 7.23
CA LEU A 187 -13.37 13.91 6.48
C LEU A 187 -13.38 13.29 5.09
N GLU A 188 -13.00 14.07 4.07
CA GLU A 188 -12.91 13.59 2.69
C GLU A 188 -11.71 12.66 2.44
N TYR A 189 -10.74 12.65 3.35
CA TYR A 189 -9.56 11.80 3.30
C TYR A 189 -8.94 11.66 4.70
N TYR A 190 -7.98 10.74 4.83
CA TYR A 190 -6.99 10.77 5.90
C TYR A 190 -5.58 10.67 5.32
N ASP A 191 -4.61 11.23 6.02
CA ASP A 191 -3.21 11.22 5.60
C ASP A 191 -2.45 10.15 6.41
N HIS A 192 -2.00 9.10 5.73
CA HIS A 192 -1.18 8.03 6.32
C HIS A 192 0.30 8.37 6.16
N GLY A 193 1.12 8.26 7.21
CA GLY A 193 2.56 8.52 7.10
C GLY A 193 3.19 7.69 5.97
N LYS A 194 3.76 8.36 4.97
CA LYS A 194 4.36 7.70 3.79
C LYS A 194 5.59 6.87 4.20
N TYR A 195 6.39 7.43 5.10
CA TYR A 195 7.63 6.87 5.59
C TYR A 195 7.50 6.43 7.05
N LYS A 196 8.43 5.58 7.50
CA LYS A 196 8.50 5.22 8.92
C LYS A 196 8.90 6.45 9.74
N GLY A 197 8.32 6.59 10.93
CA GLY A 197 8.56 7.74 11.80
C GLY A 197 10.04 7.92 12.15
N SER A 198 10.57 9.13 11.92
CA SER A 198 11.91 9.57 12.33
C SER A 198 11.81 10.77 13.26
N LEU A 199 12.56 10.80 14.35
CA LEU A 199 12.50 11.89 15.31
C LEU A 199 13.35 13.07 14.85
N SER A 200 12.73 14.24 14.76
CA SER A 200 13.41 15.51 14.52
C SER A 200 14.26 15.93 15.72
N ALA A 201 15.18 16.86 15.51
CA ALA A 201 15.96 17.46 16.59
C ALA A 201 15.07 18.15 17.66
N ASP A 202 13.92 18.66 17.24
CA ASP A 202 12.95 19.35 18.11
C ASP A 202 11.92 18.39 18.74
N GLY A 203 12.11 17.07 18.58
CA GLY A 203 11.28 16.05 19.22
C GLY A 203 9.93 15.81 18.53
N LYS A 204 9.82 16.10 17.23
CA LYS A 204 8.63 15.77 16.41
C LYS A 204 8.84 14.44 15.70
N LEU A 205 7.82 13.58 15.68
CA LEU A 205 7.86 12.33 14.91
C LEU A 205 7.49 12.63 13.46
N GLU A 206 8.49 12.64 12.58
CA GLU A 206 8.37 13.06 11.19
C GLU A 206 8.24 11.86 10.24
N SER A 207 7.57 12.06 9.11
CA SER A 207 7.55 11.14 7.98
C SER A 207 8.30 11.81 6.82
N LYS A 208 9.63 11.63 6.75
CA LYS A 208 10.50 12.34 5.80
C LYS A 208 11.43 11.42 5.01
N PHE A 209 11.77 11.86 3.80
CA PHE A 209 12.72 11.19 2.91
C PHE A 209 14.13 11.23 3.49
N GLY A 210 14.91 10.16 3.31
CA GLY A 210 16.33 10.09 3.65
C GLY A 210 16.63 9.91 5.13
N THR A 211 15.62 9.85 6.00
CA THR A 211 15.79 9.70 7.44
C THR A 211 15.90 8.23 7.86
N ILE A 212 16.48 7.99 9.05
CA ILE A 212 16.55 6.66 9.66
C ILE A 212 15.35 6.48 10.59
N PRO A 213 14.62 5.35 10.51
CA PRO A 213 13.49 5.07 11.39
C PRO A 213 13.88 5.13 12.87
N THR A 214 13.07 5.79 13.68
CA THR A 214 13.29 5.89 15.12
C THR A 214 12.98 4.57 15.83
N VAL A 215 13.87 4.20 16.74
CA VAL A 215 13.79 3.00 17.57
C VAL A 215 13.94 3.37 19.06
N PHE A 216 13.75 2.40 19.95
CA PHE A 216 13.91 2.55 21.41
C PHE A 216 12.99 3.61 22.04
N ARG A 217 11.75 3.67 21.57
CA ARG A 217 10.68 4.53 22.09
C ARG A 217 9.52 3.66 22.53
N ASN A 218 8.95 3.96 23.70
CA ASN A 218 7.72 3.31 24.13
C ASN A 218 6.49 3.97 23.48
N ILE A 219 5.34 3.32 23.57
CA ILE A 219 4.08 3.80 22.98
C ILE A 219 3.66 5.20 23.45
N VAL A 220 3.97 5.58 24.71
CA VAL A 220 3.65 6.92 25.22
C VAL A 220 4.56 7.98 24.59
N GLN A 221 5.85 7.67 24.45
CA GLN A 221 6.80 8.55 23.79
C GLN A 221 6.44 8.75 22.32
N PHE A 222 6.21 7.67 21.56
CA PHE A 222 5.78 7.80 20.16
C PHE A 222 4.50 8.62 20.01
N ARG A 223 3.52 8.45 20.89
CA ARG A 223 2.29 9.26 20.88
C ARG A 223 2.57 10.73 21.15
N ASN A 224 3.45 11.05 22.10
CA ASN A 224 3.83 12.42 22.40
C ASN A 224 4.62 13.04 21.24
N ASP A 225 5.62 12.33 20.73
CA ASP A 225 6.47 12.77 19.62
C ASP A 225 5.62 13.03 18.35
N ALA A 226 4.62 12.19 18.07
CA ALA A 226 3.66 12.43 16.98
C ALA A 226 2.84 13.71 17.22
N ARG A 227 2.28 13.88 18.42
CA ARG A 227 1.47 15.06 18.78
C ARG A 227 2.25 16.36 18.75
N ASN A 228 3.57 16.33 18.91
CA ASN A 228 4.43 17.50 18.80
C ASN A 228 4.45 18.11 17.38
N ASN A 229 3.94 17.41 16.37
CA ASN A 229 3.70 18.00 15.04
C ASN A 229 2.46 18.91 14.99
N ASN A 230 1.55 18.84 15.97
CA ASN A 230 0.40 19.73 15.98
C ASN A 230 0.86 21.17 16.25
N ASP A 231 0.53 22.08 15.33
CA ASP A 231 0.78 23.50 15.41
C ASP A 231 -0.40 24.26 14.81
N ALA A 232 -1.20 24.87 15.68
CA ALA A 232 -2.37 25.64 15.27
C ALA A 232 -2.03 26.85 14.40
N ASN A 233 -0.81 27.42 14.53
CA ASN A 233 -0.40 28.56 13.70
C ASN A 233 -0.09 28.15 12.26
N ALA A 234 0.36 26.90 12.08
CA ALA A 234 0.58 26.29 10.77
C ALA A 234 -0.67 25.56 10.24
N GLY A 235 -1.78 25.58 10.96
CA GLY A 235 -3.00 24.84 10.60
C GLY A 235 -2.85 23.31 10.70
N LEU A 236 -1.81 22.83 11.38
CA LEU A 236 -1.50 21.42 11.52
C LEU A 236 -2.16 20.88 12.80
N THR A 237 -3.25 20.15 12.64
CA THR A 237 -3.96 19.47 13.75
C THR A 237 -4.23 18.02 13.39
N GLY A 238 -4.56 17.19 14.38
CA GLY A 238 -4.91 15.78 14.18
C GLY A 238 -3.73 14.81 14.08
N TYR A 239 -2.48 15.28 14.26
CA TYR A 239 -1.32 14.39 14.32
C TYR A 239 -1.41 13.43 15.50
N GLN A 240 -1.28 12.14 15.19
CA GLN A 240 -1.29 11.05 16.15
C GLN A 240 -0.43 9.89 15.68
N GLN A 241 -0.08 9.01 16.63
CA GLN A 241 0.52 7.73 16.30
C GLN A 241 -0.48 6.88 15.50
N LEU A 242 0.02 6.10 14.53
CA LEU A 242 -0.77 5.12 13.79
C LEU A 242 -1.57 4.23 14.75
N ASP A 243 -2.87 4.10 14.50
CA ASP A 243 -3.81 3.38 15.35
C ASP A 243 -4.46 2.19 14.64
N ILE A 244 -5.32 1.49 15.38
CA ILE A 244 -6.02 0.30 14.88
C ILE A 244 -6.99 0.61 13.73
N HIS A 245 -7.53 1.83 13.63
CA HIS A 245 -8.44 2.21 12.54
C HIS A 245 -7.68 2.43 11.22
N ALA A 246 -6.47 2.99 11.29
CA ALA A 246 -5.58 3.06 10.13
C ALA A 246 -5.18 1.67 9.64
N GLN A 247 -4.86 0.76 10.57
CA GLN A 247 -4.58 -0.63 10.23
C GLN A 247 -5.81 -1.34 9.63
N ASP A 248 -7.00 -1.10 10.19
CA ASP A 248 -8.26 -1.67 9.70
C ASP A 248 -8.53 -1.29 8.23
N VAL A 249 -8.26 -0.03 7.87
CA VAL A 249 -8.34 0.48 6.49
C VAL A 249 -7.30 -0.18 5.61
N LEU A 250 -6.02 -0.11 5.95
CA LEU A 250 -4.94 -0.63 5.10
C LEU A 250 -5.09 -2.13 4.84
N GLU A 251 -5.29 -2.94 5.88
CA GLU A 251 -5.48 -4.39 5.73
C GLU A 251 -6.71 -4.72 4.89
N THR A 252 -7.75 -3.89 4.92
CA THR A 252 -8.94 -4.11 4.09
C THR A 252 -8.62 -3.89 2.62
N LEU A 253 -7.91 -2.81 2.30
CA LEU A 253 -7.52 -2.50 0.93
C LEU A 253 -6.52 -3.54 0.38
N ILE A 254 -5.47 -3.88 1.14
CA ILE A 254 -4.47 -4.90 0.78
C ILE A 254 -5.14 -6.25 0.50
N HIS A 255 -6.06 -6.67 1.36
CA HIS A 255 -6.76 -7.95 1.20
C HIS A 255 -7.64 -7.96 -0.05
N ILE A 256 -8.30 -6.85 -0.37
CA ILE A 256 -9.15 -6.75 -1.56
C ILE A 256 -8.29 -6.72 -2.83
N GLU A 257 -7.24 -5.90 -2.81
CA GLU A 257 -6.34 -5.75 -3.94
C GLU A 257 -5.63 -7.07 -4.26
N PHE A 258 -4.96 -7.69 -3.29
CA PHE A 258 -4.16 -8.90 -3.56
C PHE A 258 -4.90 -10.22 -3.36
N ALA A 259 -6.14 -10.19 -2.85
CA ALA A 259 -6.97 -11.39 -2.63
C ALA A 259 -6.27 -12.48 -1.80
N THR A 260 -5.44 -12.12 -0.83
CA THR A 260 -4.77 -13.06 0.09
C THR A 260 -4.71 -12.51 1.52
N LEU A 261 -4.78 -13.40 2.50
CA LEU A 261 -4.46 -13.10 3.90
C LEU A 261 -2.96 -13.17 4.19
N ASN A 262 -2.17 -13.74 3.27
CA ASN A 262 -0.72 -13.83 3.38
C ASN A 262 -0.07 -12.74 2.51
N SER A 263 -0.10 -11.49 2.97
CA SER A 263 0.50 -10.36 2.23
C SER A 263 1.99 -10.57 1.91
N GLN A 264 2.72 -11.25 2.80
CA GLN A 264 4.13 -11.60 2.60
C GLN A 264 4.36 -12.54 1.40
N SER A 265 3.36 -13.30 0.96
CA SER A 265 3.46 -14.09 -0.28
C SER A 265 3.43 -13.25 -1.57
N VAL A 266 3.04 -11.98 -1.48
CA VAL A 266 3.01 -11.03 -2.60
C VAL A 266 4.30 -10.20 -2.59
N MET A 267 4.59 -9.60 -1.43
CA MET A 267 5.83 -8.87 -1.17
C MET A 267 6.27 -9.22 0.24
N GLN A 268 7.41 -9.89 0.38
CA GLN A 268 7.86 -10.43 1.66
C GLN A 268 8.19 -9.33 2.68
N GLY A 269 8.69 -8.19 2.22
CA GLY A 269 9.26 -7.15 3.08
C GLY A 269 10.58 -7.57 3.71
N LEU A 270 11.21 -6.66 4.46
CA LEU A 270 12.49 -6.88 5.11
C LEU A 270 12.30 -7.69 6.40
N VAL A 271 12.35 -9.02 6.31
CA VAL A 271 12.21 -9.95 7.44
C VAL A 271 13.44 -10.81 7.69
N SER A 272 14.39 -10.83 6.75
CA SER A 272 15.61 -11.64 6.77
C SER A 272 16.87 -10.77 6.85
N GLY A 273 16.79 -9.64 7.57
CA GLY A 273 17.94 -8.82 7.88
C GLY A 273 18.96 -9.53 8.78
N ALA A 274 20.23 -9.16 8.65
CA ALA A 274 21.33 -9.77 9.39
C ALA A 274 21.32 -9.34 10.87
N TYR A 275 20.90 -10.22 11.80
CA TYR A 275 20.86 -9.95 13.25
C TYR A 275 21.59 -11.02 14.09
N SER A 276 22.93 -11.05 14.10
CA SER A 276 23.67 -12.06 14.86
C SER A 276 24.90 -11.49 15.55
N ASP A 277 25.19 -11.97 16.76
CA ASP A 277 26.43 -11.64 17.48
C ASP A 277 27.67 -12.21 16.78
N SER A 278 27.49 -13.17 15.86
CA SER A 278 28.57 -13.74 15.03
C SER A 278 28.98 -12.87 13.84
N HIS A 279 28.23 -11.81 13.52
CA HIS A 279 28.54 -10.89 12.42
C HIS A 279 29.58 -9.88 12.89
N THR A 280 30.81 -10.34 13.11
CA THR A 280 31.90 -9.54 13.69
C THR A 280 32.82 -8.96 12.63
N ILE A 281 33.28 -7.73 12.86
CA ILE A 281 34.35 -7.07 12.11
C ILE A 281 35.68 -7.78 12.39
N THR A 282 36.46 -8.04 11.35
CA THR A 282 37.70 -8.82 11.41
C THR A 282 38.96 -7.96 11.45
N LEU A 283 38.85 -6.64 11.28
CA LEU A 283 39.99 -5.72 11.26
C LEU A 283 39.66 -4.41 11.98
N THR A 284 40.61 -3.91 12.78
CA THR A 284 40.54 -2.56 13.37
C THR A 284 41.10 -1.54 12.37
N GLU A 285 40.31 -0.52 12.05
CA GLU A 285 40.69 0.58 11.15
C GLU A 285 40.17 1.93 11.69
N GLN A 286 40.89 3.01 11.43
CA GLN A 286 40.53 4.36 11.89
C GLN A 286 40.19 5.27 10.72
N GLY A 287 39.17 6.12 10.91
CA GLY A 287 38.74 7.09 9.89
C GLY A 287 38.38 6.46 8.54
N VAL A 288 37.60 5.37 8.55
CA VAL A 288 37.19 4.62 7.35
C VAL A 288 35.67 4.63 7.11
N ASN A 289 35.28 4.35 5.88
CA ASN A 289 33.89 4.17 5.44
C ASN A 289 33.58 2.70 5.10
N ARG A 290 34.26 1.77 5.77
CA ARG A 290 34.11 0.34 5.52
C ARG A 290 34.23 -0.48 6.79
N ALA A 291 33.71 -1.70 6.73
CA ALA A 291 33.95 -2.74 7.71
C ALA A 291 34.33 -4.04 7.00
N VAL A 292 35.48 -4.61 7.32
CA VAL A 292 35.92 -5.92 6.81
C VAL A 292 35.29 -7.02 7.67
N VAL A 293 34.65 -7.99 7.03
CA VAL A 293 33.98 -9.13 7.65
C VAL A 293 34.25 -10.41 6.86
N SER A 294 33.95 -11.57 7.44
CA SER A 294 34.06 -12.83 6.70
C SER A 294 33.10 -12.89 5.51
N ASN A 295 33.41 -13.68 4.49
CA ASN A 295 32.54 -13.90 3.32
C ASN A 295 31.12 -14.35 3.73
N ALA A 296 31.03 -15.21 4.75
CA ALA A 296 29.74 -15.71 5.26
C ALA A 296 28.90 -14.58 5.86
N THR A 297 29.52 -13.69 6.62
CA THR A 297 28.87 -12.51 7.18
C THR A 297 28.46 -11.55 6.08
N ALA A 298 29.36 -11.20 5.16
CA ALA A 298 29.07 -10.29 4.04
C ALA A 298 27.92 -10.78 3.17
N GLY A 299 27.80 -12.09 2.94
CA GLY A 299 26.69 -12.69 2.20
C GLY A 299 25.30 -12.45 2.82
N GLN A 300 25.22 -12.04 4.08
CA GLN A 300 23.96 -11.65 4.76
C GLN A 300 23.56 -10.19 4.46
N PHE A 301 24.42 -9.40 3.84
CA PHE A 301 24.19 -7.99 3.52
C PHE A 301 23.90 -7.78 2.01
N VAL A 302 23.13 -6.75 1.68
CA VAL A 302 22.86 -6.26 0.32
C VAL A 302 23.20 -4.77 0.23
N VAL A 303 23.54 -4.30 -0.98
CA VAL A 303 23.72 -2.88 -1.28
C VAL A 303 22.38 -2.14 -1.11
N GLY A 304 22.44 -0.91 -0.61
CA GLY A 304 21.29 -0.05 -0.32
C GLY A 304 20.70 -0.22 1.08
N GLN A 305 20.96 -1.33 1.77
CA GLN A 305 20.39 -1.54 3.09
C GLN A 305 20.99 -0.59 4.13
N SER A 306 20.24 -0.32 5.20
CA SER A 306 20.79 0.36 6.36
C SER A 306 21.43 -0.62 7.34
N ILE A 307 22.57 -0.23 7.93
CA ILE A 307 23.32 -0.98 8.93
C ILE A 307 23.58 -0.15 10.18
N SER A 308 23.83 -0.83 11.29
CA SER A 308 24.39 -0.24 12.51
C SER A 308 25.55 -1.09 13.01
N ILE A 309 26.46 -0.46 13.76
CA ILE A 309 27.68 -1.09 14.29
C ILE A 309 27.80 -0.75 15.78
N GLY A 310 28.29 -1.71 16.54
CA GLY A 310 28.39 -1.61 18.00
C GLY A 310 29.41 -2.56 18.61
N SER A 311 29.73 -2.34 19.88
CA SER A 311 30.48 -3.31 20.68
C SER A 311 29.73 -4.61 20.93
N SER A 312 28.40 -4.60 20.75
CA SER A 312 27.53 -5.76 20.74
C SER A 312 26.32 -5.50 19.82
N ARG A 313 25.62 -6.57 19.40
CA ARG A 313 24.44 -6.45 18.55
C ARG A 313 23.37 -5.57 19.23
N GLY A 314 22.88 -4.57 18.51
CA GLY A 314 21.87 -3.64 19.01
C GLY A 314 22.43 -2.45 19.81
N ASN A 315 23.74 -2.43 20.09
CA ASN A 315 24.40 -1.31 20.74
C ASN A 315 24.85 -0.27 19.70
N THR A 316 24.11 0.80 19.48
CA THR A 316 24.40 1.77 18.40
C THR A 316 25.48 2.80 18.77
N SER A 317 26.48 2.43 19.57
CA SER A 317 27.52 3.38 20.05
C SER A 317 28.56 3.77 19.01
N VAL A 318 28.76 2.93 17.98
CA VAL A 318 29.73 3.21 16.90
C VAL A 318 29.02 3.89 15.75
N VAL A 319 27.97 3.28 15.20
CA VAL A 319 27.18 3.86 14.11
C VAL A 319 25.73 3.43 14.19
N HIS A 320 24.84 4.35 13.82
CA HIS A 320 23.41 4.08 13.65
C HIS A 320 22.93 4.50 12.26
N GLY A 321 22.50 3.53 11.46
CA GLY A 321 21.81 3.79 10.19
C GLY A 321 22.70 4.38 9.10
N ARG A 322 23.85 3.76 8.82
CA ARG A 322 24.60 3.99 7.57
C ARG A 322 24.01 3.15 6.44
N THR A 323 24.10 3.63 5.21
CA THR A 323 23.64 2.92 4.00
C THR A 323 24.81 2.17 3.38
N VAL A 324 24.66 0.87 3.11
CA VAL A 324 25.66 0.10 2.36
C VAL A 324 25.69 0.58 0.92
N THR A 325 26.86 1.00 0.45
CA THR A 325 27.07 1.50 -0.91
C THR A 325 27.75 0.49 -1.82
N ASP A 326 28.53 -0.43 -1.24
CA ASP A 326 29.23 -1.48 -1.99
C ASP A 326 29.61 -2.67 -1.09
N ILE A 327 29.81 -3.84 -1.69
CA ILE A 327 30.34 -5.04 -1.02
C ILE A 327 31.42 -5.65 -1.90
N ASN A 328 32.69 -5.49 -1.51
CA ASN A 328 33.85 -5.85 -2.33
C ASN A 328 34.65 -6.99 -1.72
N VAL A 329 35.25 -7.82 -2.56
CA VAL A 329 36.17 -8.87 -2.12
C VAL A 329 37.49 -8.23 -1.69
N VAL A 330 37.95 -8.57 -0.48
CA VAL A 330 39.26 -8.14 0.04
C VAL A 330 40.29 -9.25 -0.17
N ASP A 331 39.94 -10.47 0.21
CA ASP A 331 40.78 -11.67 0.07
C ASP A 331 39.91 -12.94 -0.06
N GLU A 332 40.51 -14.12 0.01
CA GLU A 332 39.80 -15.41 -0.14
C GLU A 332 38.78 -15.69 0.98
N SER A 333 38.91 -15.04 2.13
CA SER A 333 38.10 -15.27 3.34
C SER A 333 37.25 -14.08 3.78
N ASN A 334 37.56 -12.87 3.29
CA ASN A 334 36.94 -11.63 3.72
C ASN A 334 36.41 -10.75 2.57
N GLN A 335 35.34 -10.02 2.89
CA GLN A 335 34.82 -8.93 2.09
C GLN A 335 34.73 -7.66 2.94
N GLU A 336 34.77 -6.52 2.28
CA GLU A 336 34.45 -5.23 2.89
C GLU A 336 33.01 -4.84 2.58
N ILE A 337 32.31 -4.32 3.58
CA ILE A 337 31.03 -3.64 3.44
C ILE A 337 31.34 -2.15 3.48
N VAL A 338 31.19 -1.46 2.35
CA VAL A 338 31.40 -0.02 2.22
C VAL A 338 30.10 0.70 2.50
N PHE A 339 30.15 1.81 3.22
CA PHE A 339 28.96 2.55 3.64
C PHE A 339 29.13 4.07 3.62
N ASP A 340 28.00 4.77 3.55
CA ASP A 340 27.93 6.23 3.45
C ASP A 340 28.32 7.00 4.72
N GLY A 341 28.31 8.33 4.63
CA GLY A 341 28.48 9.27 5.74
C GLY A 341 29.94 9.58 6.10
N ASP A 342 30.12 10.28 7.22
CA ASP A 342 31.46 10.61 7.72
C ASP A 342 32.26 9.35 8.11
N PRO A 343 33.59 9.33 7.88
CA PRO A 343 34.44 8.22 8.28
C PRO A 343 34.40 7.97 9.79
N ILE A 344 34.51 6.71 10.19
CA ILE A 344 34.44 6.26 11.58
C ILE A 344 35.62 5.36 11.94
N ASP A 345 35.84 5.19 13.24
CA ASP A 345 36.72 4.14 13.75
C ASP A 345 35.93 2.85 13.92
N VAL A 346 36.45 1.76 13.38
CA VAL A 346 35.92 0.41 13.54
C VAL A 346 36.93 -0.45 14.27
N THR A 347 36.46 -1.26 15.22
CA THR A 347 37.31 -2.15 16.03
C THR A 347 37.00 -3.59 15.69
N GLU A 348 38.05 -4.42 15.59
CA GLU A 348 37.91 -5.87 15.51
C GLU A 348 37.02 -6.39 16.65
N GLY A 349 36.10 -7.30 16.32
CA GLY A 349 35.14 -7.85 17.26
C GLY A 349 33.88 -7.01 17.46
N ASN A 350 33.82 -5.76 16.98
CA ASN A 350 32.54 -5.04 16.88
C ASN A 350 31.57 -5.83 16.00
N VAL A 351 30.28 -5.75 16.31
CA VAL A 351 29.21 -6.44 15.59
C VAL A 351 28.56 -5.48 14.59
N ILE A 352 28.26 -5.98 13.39
CA ILE A 352 27.48 -5.29 12.35
C ILE A 352 26.14 -5.99 12.14
N TRP A 353 25.06 -5.23 12.00
CA TRP A 353 23.71 -5.78 11.76
C TRP A 353 22.89 -4.88 10.84
N SER A 354 21.93 -5.48 10.12
CA SER A 354 20.93 -4.71 9.36
C SER A 354 20.13 -3.82 10.31
N SER A 355 19.69 -2.65 9.87
CA SER A 355 18.84 -1.73 10.63
C SER A 355 17.59 -1.41 9.84
N GLY A 356 16.64 -0.69 10.44
CA GLY A 356 15.47 -0.21 9.72
C GLY A 356 15.91 0.55 8.46
N TRP A 357 15.46 0.09 7.30
CA TRP A 357 15.86 0.65 6.01
C TRP A 357 15.57 2.14 5.96
N ARG A 358 16.54 2.94 5.49
CA ARG A 358 16.44 4.39 5.32
C ARG A 358 15.18 4.73 4.52
N ASN A 359 14.41 5.69 5.02
CA ASN A 359 13.19 6.12 4.37
C ASN A 359 13.50 6.71 2.98
N GLY A 360 12.61 6.48 2.02
CA GLY A 360 12.73 6.99 0.66
C GLY A 360 13.08 5.93 -0.39
N PHE A 361 13.27 4.67 -0.01
CA PHE A 361 13.56 3.59 -0.97
C PHE A 361 12.42 3.37 -1.98
N SER A 362 11.19 3.76 -1.64
CA SER A 362 10.04 3.65 -2.55
C SER A 362 10.15 4.55 -3.77
N ALA A 363 11.03 5.56 -3.76
CA ALA A 363 11.29 6.40 -4.94
C ALA A 363 11.91 5.60 -6.10
N ASP A 364 12.57 4.48 -5.80
CA ASP A 364 13.18 3.61 -6.80
C ASP A 364 12.21 2.53 -7.32
N ILE A 365 10.93 2.55 -6.88
CA ILE A 365 9.89 1.61 -7.29
C ILE A 365 8.93 2.30 -8.25
N ALA A 366 8.87 1.86 -9.51
CA ALA A 366 8.01 2.48 -10.52
C ALA A 366 6.54 2.03 -10.43
N ALA A 367 6.29 0.81 -9.97
CA ALA A 367 4.94 0.27 -9.79
C ALA A 367 4.22 0.91 -8.58
N SER A 368 2.89 0.87 -8.57
CA SER A 368 2.09 1.38 -7.44
C SER A 368 2.32 0.61 -6.15
N SER A 369 2.76 -0.66 -6.22
CA SER A 369 3.22 -1.46 -5.10
C SER A 369 4.37 -2.36 -5.56
N GLY A 370 5.34 -2.61 -4.69
CA GLY A 370 6.51 -3.42 -5.04
C GLY A 370 7.57 -3.46 -3.95
N SER A 371 8.72 -4.04 -4.28
CA SER A 371 9.93 -4.00 -3.47
C SER A 371 11.09 -3.48 -4.32
N ILE A 372 12.12 -2.97 -3.66
CA ILE A 372 13.43 -2.86 -4.31
C ILE A 372 14.10 -4.24 -4.33
N GLY A 373 14.96 -4.52 -5.31
CA GLY A 373 15.76 -5.75 -5.44
C GLY A 373 14.96 -7.01 -5.78
N ASP A 374 14.05 -7.44 -4.89
CA ASP A 374 13.12 -8.55 -5.16
C ASP A 374 11.94 -8.60 -4.16
N ASN A 375 10.87 -9.31 -4.52
CA ASN A 375 9.64 -9.41 -3.72
C ASN A 375 9.57 -10.60 -2.75
N THR A 376 10.56 -11.50 -2.69
CA THR A 376 10.41 -12.84 -2.10
C THR A 376 11.46 -13.25 -1.07
N SER A 377 12.68 -12.69 -1.15
CA SER A 377 13.84 -13.14 -0.37
C SER A 377 13.77 -12.76 1.11
N GLY A 378 12.93 -11.78 1.44
CA GLY A 378 12.89 -11.19 2.77
C GLY A 378 14.03 -10.21 3.04
N ARG A 379 14.91 -9.93 2.07
CA ARG A 379 16.11 -9.10 2.24
C ARG A 379 15.92 -7.63 1.87
N TYR A 380 14.76 -7.29 1.31
CA TYR A 380 14.44 -5.96 0.84
C TYR A 380 13.10 -5.48 1.40
N PRO A 381 12.95 -4.18 1.68
CA PRO A 381 11.68 -3.61 2.11
C PRO A 381 10.71 -3.50 0.93
N CYS A 382 9.41 -3.45 1.25
CA CYS A 382 8.34 -3.28 0.27
C CYS A 382 7.56 -1.98 0.51
N MET A 383 6.82 -1.54 -0.50
CA MET A 383 5.91 -0.41 -0.47
C MET A 383 4.55 -0.81 -1.01
N TYR A 384 3.49 -0.28 -0.40
CA TYR A 384 2.11 -0.42 -0.87
C TYR A 384 1.52 0.96 -1.13
N ARG A 385 1.22 1.28 -2.39
CA ARG A 385 0.58 2.53 -2.83
C ARG A 385 1.22 3.77 -2.20
N GLY A 386 2.54 3.85 -2.29
CA GLY A 386 3.39 4.90 -1.75
C GLY A 386 3.76 4.76 -0.26
N ILE A 387 3.11 3.89 0.51
CA ILE A 387 3.39 3.68 1.94
C ILE A 387 4.54 2.69 2.10
N GLU A 388 5.65 3.12 2.70
CA GLU A 388 6.84 2.30 2.91
C GLU A 388 6.70 1.36 4.09
N SER A 389 7.16 0.12 3.90
CA SER A 389 7.22 -0.92 4.92
C SER A 389 5.85 -1.17 5.62
N PRO A 390 4.75 -1.37 4.88
CA PRO A 390 3.42 -1.59 5.46
C PRO A 390 3.35 -2.88 6.30
N TRP A 391 4.25 -3.82 6.03
CA TRP A 391 4.51 -5.02 6.83
C TRP A 391 5.95 -5.47 6.59
N GLY A 392 6.36 -6.56 7.25
CA GLY A 392 7.69 -7.15 7.07
C GLY A 392 8.79 -6.14 7.36
N ILE A 393 8.81 -5.62 8.59
CA ILE A 393 9.75 -4.58 9.00
C ILE A 393 10.80 -5.19 9.91
N TYR A 394 12.06 -4.91 9.60
CA TYR A 394 13.18 -5.24 10.46
C TYR A 394 13.54 -4.05 11.36
N GLY A 395 13.63 -4.34 12.66
CA GLY A 395 13.83 -3.37 13.73
C GLY A 395 12.83 -3.65 14.84
N ASN A 396 13.32 -4.02 16.04
CA ASN A 396 12.47 -4.21 17.21
C ASN A 396 11.64 -2.93 17.44
N LEU A 397 10.32 -3.02 17.27
CA LEU A 397 9.36 -2.07 17.81
C LEU A 397 9.33 -2.15 19.33
#